data_AF-A0A6N7CDI3-F1
#
_entry.id   AF-A0A6N7CDI3-F1
#
_cell.length_a   1.000
_cell.length_b   1.000
_cell.length_c   1.000
_cell.angle_alpha   90.00
_cell.angle_beta   90.00
_cell.angle_gamma   90.00
#
_symmetry.space_group_name_H-M   'P 1'
#
loop_
_entity.id
_entity.type
_entity.pdbx_description
1 polymer ?
#
loop_
_entity_poly.entity_id
_entity_poly.type
_entity_poly.pdbx_seq_one_letter_code
_entity_poly.pdbx_strand_id
1 'polypeptide(L)'
;MYDPRDPATSSHAHQQGRGGFRRTLSAAVRVVVGLIGVLFLICLIGAAMDGEVSIAFYVFGLLISAGALYFATIRPSRVRGWKQQNPGKSPVKRRVLWGAAVAALFITSTALDSAIHPEMRESQQAAEIASSSVPAPTSAPSTSAPTTTVERPLAVASKVPHIDGSVAANAALAKLDTLAIAEPAPLAGFDDARLSTWSDDVAVESGRNGCDTRDDILRRDLTEVVLVSGSGGCSVRSGRLEDPYSDKTLTFASDADVSGNVQVDRVVALADAWQKGAQQLDEQKLRTLANDPRNLQAVGATAFEQKARRDASAWLPSDSSYRCTYVAQQVDIKSLYRLWVSQGEHDAIARVLGECGATLPPPPSPVVEPTTTIAPPPPTPTNPPVQQELTRVAPIAPAPVPVAPPPPPPLPAPAPAPAPDPEPEGGYGCGEGYYENSAGNCIPVPGSSPTGASARCNDGSYSYSQSRRGTCSGHGGVAEWY
;
A
#
# COMPACT_ATOMS: atom_id res chain seq x y z
N MET A 1 60.14 -26.24 36.19
CA MET A 1 60.88 -27.48 35.82
C MET A 1 60.35 -28.57 36.73
N TYR A 2 59.95 -29.70 36.14
CA TYR A 2 59.53 -30.96 36.79
C TYR A 2 58.07 -31.13 37.24
N ASP A 3 57.37 -31.96 36.47
CA ASP A 3 56.12 -32.71 36.76
C ASP A 3 56.48 -34.00 37.52
N PRO A 4 55.65 -34.45 38.47
CA PRO A 4 55.36 -35.89 38.51
C PRO A 4 53.90 -36.26 38.86
N ARG A 5 53.23 -36.86 37.87
CA ARG A 5 52.50 -38.16 37.86
C ARG A 5 51.51 -38.53 38.99
N ASP A 6 50.27 -38.76 38.54
CA ASP A 6 49.16 -39.56 39.11
C ASP A 6 49.53 -41.00 39.54
N PRO A 7 48.77 -41.64 40.47
CA PRO A 7 47.73 -42.61 40.03
C PRO A 7 46.52 -42.87 40.97
N ALA A 8 45.44 -43.39 40.35
CA ALA A 8 44.41 -44.36 40.86
C ALA A 8 43.38 -43.85 41.91
N THR A 9 42.09 -44.24 41.99
CA THR A 9 41.18 -45.24 41.36
C THR A 9 39.77 -45.06 41.96
N SER A 10 38.69 -45.33 41.22
CA SER A 10 37.39 -45.93 41.66
C SER A 10 36.26 -45.52 40.67
N SER A 11 35.84 -46.33 39.69
CA SER A 11 34.94 -47.50 39.78
C SER A 11 33.52 -47.18 40.27
N HIS A 12 32.57 -47.00 39.33
CA HIS A 12 31.30 -47.72 39.38
C HIS A 12 30.68 -47.81 37.98
N ALA A 13 30.62 -49.04 37.47
CA ALA A 13 29.87 -49.43 36.30
C ALA A 13 28.38 -49.59 36.66
N HIS A 14 27.48 -49.20 35.75
CA HIS A 14 26.18 -49.86 35.63
C HIS A 14 25.81 -50.10 34.16
N GLN A 15 25.19 -51.27 33.99
CA GLN A 15 25.03 -52.08 32.80
C GLN A 15 24.14 -51.52 31.68
N GLN A 16 24.38 -52.13 30.52
CA GLN A 16 23.57 -52.19 29.31
C GLN A 16 22.09 -52.50 29.56
N GLY A 17 21.23 -51.85 28.79
CA GLY A 17 19.82 -52.22 28.59
C GLY A 17 19.37 -51.93 27.17
N ARG A 18 19.61 -52.89 26.26
CA ARG A 18 19.02 -52.95 24.92
C ARG A 18 17.59 -53.49 25.08
N GLY A 19 16.57 -52.69 24.76
CA GLY A 19 15.20 -53.19 24.71
C GLY A 19 14.14 -52.12 24.41
N GLY A 20 13.40 -52.31 23.32
CA GLY A 20 12.02 -51.80 23.20
C GLY A 20 11.83 -50.41 22.58
N PHE A 21 12.13 -50.25 21.28
CA PHE A 21 11.63 -49.11 20.50
C PHE A 21 10.12 -49.28 20.22
N ARG A 22 9.26 -49.01 21.21
CA ARG A 22 7.84 -48.71 20.94
C ARG A 22 7.75 -47.25 20.54
N ARG A 23 7.49 -47.02 19.25
CA ARG A 23 7.19 -45.70 18.67
C ARG A 23 5.89 -45.17 19.27
N THR A 24 5.97 -44.34 20.29
CA THR A 24 4.85 -43.48 20.65
C THR A 24 4.84 -42.31 19.66
N LEU A 25 3.94 -42.37 18.68
CA LEU A 25 3.52 -41.16 17.94
C LEU A 25 3.09 -40.13 18.98
N SER A 26 3.69 -38.93 18.94
CA SER A 26 3.38 -37.84 19.85
C SER A 26 1.88 -37.54 19.79
N ALA A 27 1.28 -37.18 20.93
CA ALA A 27 -0.15 -36.92 21.05
C ALA A 27 -0.63 -35.91 19.98
N ALA A 28 0.21 -34.91 19.66
CA ALA A 28 -0.05 -33.93 18.62
C ALA A 28 -0.26 -34.54 17.21
N VAL A 29 0.48 -35.59 16.85
CA VAL A 29 0.32 -36.23 15.52
C VAL A 29 -0.98 -37.03 15.44
N ARG A 30 -1.42 -37.64 16.56
CA ARG A 30 -2.71 -38.34 16.60
C ARG A 30 -3.89 -37.37 16.52
N VAL A 31 -3.77 -36.20 17.14
CA VAL A 31 -4.77 -35.12 17.05
C VAL A 31 -4.89 -34.59 15.63
N VAL A 32 -3.76 -34.35 14.94
CA VAL A 32 -3.76 -33.86 13.56
C VAL A 32 -4.34 -34.88 12.58
N VAL A 33 -3.96 -36.16 12.70
CA VAL A 33 -4.53 -37.23 11.86
C VAL A 33 -6.03 -37.41 12.12
N GLY A 34 -6.47 -37.28 13.38
CA GLY A 34 -7.88 -37.31 13.75
C GLY A 34 -8.68 -36.15 13.12
N LEU A 35 -8.17 -34.92 13.20
CA LEU A 35 -8.80 -33.73 12.61
C LEU A 35 -8.93 -33.83 11.08
N ILE A 36 -7.90 -34.36 10.41
CA ILE A 36 -7.94 -34.59 8.95
C ILE A 36 -8.99 -35.65 8.59
N GLY A 37 -9.12 -36.72 9.38
CA GLY A 37 -10.15 -37.74 9.18
C GLY A 37 -11.58 -37.20 9.36
N VAL A 38 -11.79 -36.31 10.34
CA VAL A 38 -13.07 -35.64 10.58
C VAL A 38 -13.42 -34.69 9.43
N LEU A 39 -12.46 -33.89 8.96
CA LEU A 39 -12.66 -33.00 7.80
C LEU A 39 -12.99 -33.78 6.52
N PHE A 40 -12.35 -34.94 6.31
CA PHE A 40 -12.64 -35.81 5.18
C PHE A 40 -14.05 -36.42 5.27
N LEU A 41 -14.49 -36.83 6.47
CA LEU A 41 -15.85 -37.34 6.70
C LEU A 41 -16.91 -36.25 6.49
N ILE A 42 -16.64 -35.01 6.94
CA ILE A 42 -17.52 -33.85 6.71
C ILE A 42 -17.65 -33.56 5.21
N CYS A 43 -16.57 -33.61 4.44
CA CYS A 43 -16.64 -33.47 2.97
C CYS A 43 -17.42 -34.61 2.29
N LEU A 44 -17.30 -35.85 2.79
CA LEU A 44 -18.07 -36.99 2.27
C LEU A 44 -19.57 -36.87 2.56
N ILE A 45 -19.94 -36.38 3.75
CA ILE A 45 -21.34 -36.14 4.11
C ILE A 45 -21.90 -34.95 3.31
N GLY A 46 -21.10 -33.90 3.08
CA GLY A 46 -21.46 -32.77 2.23
C GLY A 46 -21.66 -33.15 0.75
N ALA A 47 -20.95 -34.16 0.24
CA ALA A 47 -21.16 -34.66 -1.12
C ALA A 47 -22.50 -35.42 -1.32
N ALA A 48 -23.18 -35.80 -0.23
CA ALA A 48 -24.48 -36.49 -0.28
C ALA A 48 -25.68 -35.52 -0.18
N MET A 49 -25.44 -34.24 0.12
CA MET A 49 -26.47 -33.21 0.29
C MET A 49 -26.07 -31.98 -0.52
N ASP A 50 -26.66 -31.85 -1.70
CA ASP A 50 -26.58 -30.71 -2.63
C ASP A 50 -25.33 -30.64 -3.54
N GLY A 51 -25.58 -30.85 -4.84
CA GLY A 51 -24.59 -31.08 -5.90
C GLY A 51 -23.91 -29.84 -6.49
N GLU A 52 -23.37 -28.95 -5.66
CA GLU A 52 -22.50 -27.86 -6.13
C GLU A 52 -21.26 -27.68 -5.23
N VAL A 53 -20.51 -28.76 -5.01
CA VAL A 53 -19.14 -28.63 -4.48
C VAL A 53 -18.16 -28.66 -5.65
N SER A 54 -17.64 -27.46 -5.95
CA SER A 54 -16.70 -27.18 -7.04
C SER A 54 -15.50 -28.12 -7.02
N ILE A 55 -15.12 -28.66 -8.19
CA ILE A 55 -13.96 -29.55 -8.44
C ILE A 55 -12.67 -29.00 -7.79
N ALA A 56 -12.58 -27.69 -7.61
CA ALA A 56 -11.53 -27.00 -6.88
C ALA A 56 -11.28 -27.53 -5.45
N PHE A 57 -12.33 -27.91 -4.70
CA PHE A 57 -12.17 -28.44 -3.34
C PHE A 57 -11.58 -29.85 -3.32
N TYR A 58 -11.90 -30.69 -4.32
CA TYR A 58 -11.29 -32.00 -4.49
C TYR A 58 -9.81 -31.90 -4.86
N VAL A 59 -9.47 -30.99 -5.77
CA VAL A 59 -8.07 -30.72 -6.16
C VAL A 59 -7.29 -30.19 -4.96
N PHE A 60 -7.86 -29.27 -4.19
CA PHE A 60 -7.22 -28.73 -2.99
C PHE A 60 -7.00 -29.80 -1.91
N GLY A 61 -7.97 -30.67 -1.67
CA GLY A 61 -7.83 -31.82 -0.75
C GLY A 61 -6.75 -32.81 -1.19
N LEU A 62 -6.63 -33.07 -2.50
CA LEU A 62 -5.58 -33.91 -3.07
C LEU A 62 -4.18 -33.28 -2.95
N LEU A 63 -4.07 -31.97 -3.15
CA LEU A 63 -2.80 -31.26 -3.06
C LEU A 63 -2.29 -31.19 -1.61
N ILE A 64 -3.18 -30.98 -0.63
CA ILE A 64 -2.80 -30.99 0.79
C ILE A 64 -2.36 -32.38 1.23
N SER A 65 -3.09 -33.43 0.83
CA SER A 65 -2.73 -34.81 1.17
C SER A 65 -1.43 -35.27 0.49
N ALA A 66 -1.17 -34.85 -0.76
CA ALA A 66 0.10 -35.07 -1.44
C ALA A 66 1.26 -34.30 -0.77
N GLY A 67 1.05 -33.05 -0.37
CA GLY A 67 2.04 -32.23 0.35
C GLY A 67 2.38 -32.80 1.73
N ALA A 68 1.38 -33.29 2.46
CA ALA A 68 1.58 -33.97 3.74
C ALA A 68 2.37 -35.28 3.58
N LEU A 69 2.10 -36.05 2.52
CA LEU A 69 2.83 -37.29 2.23
C LEU A 69 4.28 -37.00 1.79
N TYR A 70 4.49 -35.92 1.03
CA TYR A 70 5.82 -35.44 0.65
C TYR A 70 6.66 -35.04 1.88
N PHE A 71 6.09 -34.28 2.81
CA PHE A 71 6.77 -33.89 4.05
C PHE A 71 6.97 -35.07 5.02
N ALA A 72 6.03 -36.01 5.09
CA ALA A 72 6.16 -37.21 5.93
C ALA A 72 7.27 -38.15 5.43
N THR A 73 7.49 -38.20 4.11
CA THR A 73 8.51 -39.07 3.49
C THR A 73 9.87 -38.40 3.34
N ILE A 74 9.93 -37.07 3.30
CA ILE A 74 11.16 -36.29 3.12
C ILE A 74 11.42 -35.45 4.37
N ARG A 75 11.85 -36.12 5.45
CA ARG A 75 12.55 -35.42 6.54
C ARG A 75 14.02 -35.19 6.14
N PRO A 76 14.54 -33.95 6.17
CA PRO A 76 15.94 -33.64 5.85
C PRO A 76 16.98 -34.23 6.82
N SER A 77 16.56 -34.87 7.92
CA SER A 77 17.48 -35.41 8.93
C SER A 77 18.10 -36.76 8.62
N ARG A 78 17.79 -37.39 7.47
CA ARG A 78 18.36 -38.71 7.08
C ARG A 78 19.36 -38.71 5.92
N VAL A 79 19.69 -37.55 5.35
CA VAL A 79 20.66 -37.50 4.22
C VAL A 79 22.11 -37.51 4.69
N ARG A 80 22.41 -37.12 5.94
CA ARG A 80 23.77 -37.18 6.50
C ARG A 80 24.26 -38.60 6.81
N GLY A 81 23.37 -39.52 7.19
CA GLY A 81 23.76 -40.91 7.51
C GLY A 81 23.89 -41.84 6.29
N TRP A 82 23.15 -41.58 5.21
CA TRP A 82 23.13 -42.49 4.05
C TRP A 82 24.40 -42.39 3.18
N LYS A 83 25.02 -41.19 3.12
CA LYS A 83 26.26 -40.96 2.36
C LYS A 83 27.48 -41.68 2.98
N GLN A 84 27.40 -42.08 4.25
CA GLN A 84 28.43 -42.86 4.94
C GLN A 84 28.31 -44.37 4.71
N GLN A 85 27.15 -44.87 4.22
CA GLN A 85 26.88 -46.31 4.09
C GLN A 85 26.85 -46.84 2.65
N ASN A 86 26.84 -46.00 1.61
CA ASN A 86 26.83 -46.47 0.20
C ASN A 86 27.53 -45.48 -0.77
N PRO A 87 28.85 -45.55 -0.97
CA PRO A 87 29.52 -44.78 -2.00
C PRO A 87 29.28 -45.42 -3.39
N GLY A 88 28.74 -44.65 -4.35
CA GLY A 88 28.71 -45.02 -5.77
C GLY A 88 27.36 -45.11 -6.49
N LYS A 89 26.21 -44.90 -5.82
CA LYS A 89 24.89 -44.92 -6.48
C LYS A 89 24.29 -43.51 -6.57
N SER A 90 24.11 -42.97 -7.78
CA SER A 90 23.56 -41.62 -7.97
C SER A 90 22.04 -41.58 -7.71
N PRO A 91 21.53 -40.58 -6.98
CA PRO A 91 20.11 -40.48 -6.62
C PRO A 91 19.19 -40.03 -7.77
N VAL A 92 19.74 -39.85 -8.98
CA VAL A 92 19.05 -39.22 -10.11
C VAL A 92 18.03 -40.16 -10.77
N LYS A 93 18.31 -41.47 -10.85
CA LYS A 93 17.42 -42.44 -11.52
C LYS A 93 16.06 -42.62 -10.83
N ARG A 94 15.97 -42.34 -9.52
CA ARG A 94 14.72 -42.50 -8.75
C ARG A 94 13.82 -41.26 -8.79
N ARG A 95 14.37 -40.09 -9.10
CA ARG A 95 13.61 -38.83 -9.22
C ARG A 95 12.89 -38.72 -10.58
N VAL A 96 13.50 -39.25 -11.63
CA VAL A 96 12.91 -39.29 -12.99
C VAL A 96 11.73 -40.25 -13.07
N LEU A 97 11.78 -41.39 -12.35
CA LEU A 97 10.69 -42.37 -12.35
C LEU A 97 9.42 -41.88 -11.63
N TRP A 98 9.57 -41.01 -10.63
CA TRP A 98 8.43 -40.46 -9.87
C TRP A 98 7.81 -39.20 -10.52
N GLY A 99 8.60 -38.40 -11.24
CA GLY A 99 8.08 -37.29 -12.04
C GLY A 99 7.17 -37.77 -13.19
N ALA A 100 7.48 -38.91 -13.80
CA ALA A 100 6.65 -39.51 -14.85
C ALA A 100 5.28 -40.03 -14.34
N ALA A 101 5.20 -40.48 -13.09
CA ALA A 101 3.94 -40.97 -12.51
C ALA A 101 2.95 -39.84 -12.18
N VAL A 102 3.46 -38.65 -11.80
CA VAL A 102 2.62 -37.46 -11.54
C VAL A 102 2.14 -36.82 -12.85
N ALA A 103 2.96 -36.86 -13.92
CA ALA A 103 2.56 -36.39 -15.24
C ALA A 103 1.49 -37.30 -15.90
N ALA A 104 1.53 -38.61 -15.67
CA ALA A 104 0.52 -39.55 -16.19
C ALA A 104 -0.87 -39.34 -15.56
N LEU A 105 -0.94 -38.87 -14.31
CA LEU A 105 -2.19 -38.52 -13.62
C LEU A 105 -2.81 -37.20 -14.12
N PHE A 106 -2.02 -36.30 -14.71
CA PHE A 106 -2.51 -35.06 -15.33
C PHE A 106 -3.14 -35.30 -16.71
N ILE A 107 -2.68 -36.31 -17.46
CA ILE A 107 -3.19 -36.61 -18.81
C ILE A 107 -4.55 -37.34 -18.77
N THR A 108 -4.88 -38.06 -17.70
CA THR A 108 -6.19 -38.72 -17.58
C THR A 108 -7.34 -37.78 -17.19
N SER A 109 -7.05 -36.54 -16.77
CA SER A 109 -8.09 -35.59 -16.34
C SER A 109 -8.59 -34.66 -17.44
N THR A 110 -7.98 -34.65 -18.63
CA THR A 110 -8.46 -33.87 -19.80
C THR A 110 -9.31 -34.70 -20.77
N ALA A 111 -9.55 -35.98 -20.48
CA ALA A 111 -10.32 -36.89 -21.34
C ALA A 111 -11.75 -37.18 -20.84
N LEU A 112 -12.22 -36.50 -19.78
CA LEU A 112 -13.57 -36.70 -19.22
C LEU A 112 -14.46 -35.44 -19.23
N ASP A 113 -14.18 -34.48 -20.11
CA ASP A 113 -15.03 -33.29 -20.31
C ASP A 113 -15.82 -33.33 -21.65
N SER A 114 -15.68 -34.39 -22.44
CA SER A 114 -16.33 -34.50 -23.76
C SER A 114 -17.55 -35.44 -23.81
N ALA A 115 -18.22 -35.70 -22.67
CA ALA A 115 -19.27 -36.73 -22.64
C ALA A 115 -20.59 -36.37 -21.93
N ILE A 116 -20.88 -35.10 -21.60
CA ILE A 116 -22.19 -34.72 -21.05
C ILE A 116 -22.64 -33.37 -21.64
N HIS A 117 -23.49 -33.44 -22.67
CA HIS A 117 -24.60 -32.52 -23.05
C HIS A 117 -24.88 -32.61 -24.57
N PRO A 118 -25.73 -33.54 -25.03
CA PRO A 118 -26.42 -33.41 -26.30
C PRO A 118 -27.68 -32.54 -26.12
N GLU A 119 -28.10 -31.84 -27.19
CA GLU A 119 -29.31 -31.01 -27.32
C GLU A 119 -29.28 -29.71 -26.48
N MET A 120 -29.12 -28.51 -27.05
CA MET A 120 -30.16 -27.79 -27.80
C MET A 120 -29.49 -26.75 -28.71
N ARG A 121 -29.45 -27.01 -30.02
CA ARG A 121 -29.16 -26.01 -31.05
C ARG A 121 -30.16 -26.17 -32.19
N GLU A 122 -31.40 -25.81 -31.92
CA GLU A 122 -32.42 -25.67 -32.96
C GLU A 122 -33.49 -24.68 -32.49
N SER A 123 -33.33 -23.40 -32.85
CA SER A 123 -34.42 -22.41 -32.99
C SER A 123 -33.86 -21.00 -33.20
N GLN A 124 -33.16 -20.77 -34.31
CA GLN A 124 -33.00 -19.40 -34.83
C GLN A 124 -32.73 -19.37 -36.34
N GLN A 125 -33.61 -20.01 -37.13
CA GLN A 125 -33.75 -19.66 -38.54
C GLN A 125 -35.08 -20.17 -39.11
N ALA A 126 -36.12 -19.34 -39.06
CA ALA A 126 -37.21 -19.33 -40.04
C ALA A 126 -38.25 -18.27 -39.63
N ALA A 127 -38.28 -17.15 -40.34
CA ALA A 127 -39.50 -16.52 -40.83
C ALA A 127 -39.17 -15.12 -41.38
N GLU A 128 -38.57 -15.12 -42.57
CA GLU A 128 -38.80 -14.04 -43.52
C GLU A 128 -39.99 -14.46 -44.40
N ILE A 129 -40.80 -13.47 -44.77
CA ILE A 129 -41.87 -13.46 -45.79
C ILE A 129 -43.25 -14.01 -45.39
N ALA A 130 -44.16 -13.10 -45.04
CA ALA A 130 -45.47 -13.01 -45.68
C ALA A 130 -46.08 -11.61 -45.50
N SER A 131 -46.26 -10.93 -46.64
CA SER A 131 -46.91 -9.64 -46.82
C SER A 131 -48.44 -9.80 -46.88
N SER A 132 -49.21 -8.83 -46.37
CA SER A 132 -50.31 -8.13 -47.11
C SER A 132 -51.50 -7.67 -46.25
N SER A 133 -51.77 -6.35 -46.34
CA SER A 133 -53.07 -5.61 -46.28
C SER A 133 -53.92 -5.64 -45.00
N VAL A 134 -54.41 -4.52 -44.41
CA VAL A 134 -55.43 -3.53 -44.88
C VAL A 134 -55.35 -2.21 -44.05
N PRO A 135 -55.79 -1.00 -44.52
CA PRO A 135 -55.38 0.30 -43.96
C PRO A 135 -56.42 1.11 -43.12
N ALA A 136 -55.85 2.10 -42.37
CA ALA A 136 -56.38 3.41 -41.91
C ALA A 136 -57.43 3.49 -40.76
N PRO A 137 -57.52 4.61 -39.98
CA PRO A 137 -56.90 5.93 -40.18
C PRO A 137 -56.07 6.53 -39.03
N THR A 138 -55.04 7.27 -39.45
CA THR A 138 -54.62 8.61 -39.03
C THR A 138 -54.86 9.05 -37.58
N SER A 139 -53.81 8.92 -36.76
CA SER A 139 -53.45 9.91 -35.73
C SER A 139 -51.95 10.15 -35.85
N ALA A 140 -51.55 11.38 -36.19
CA ALA A 140 -50.15 11.76 -36.35
C ALA A 140 -49.41 11.72 -34.99
N PRO A 141 -48.25 11.05 -34.88
CA PRO A 141 -47.28 11.37 -33.86
C PRO A 141 -46.21 12.29 -34.46
N SER A 142 -46.00 13.41 -33.80
CA SER A 142 -44.90 14.33 -34.02
C SER A 142 -43.58 13.56 -34.12
N THR A 143 -42.91 13.67 -35.28
CA THR A 143 -41.54 13.21 -35.47
C THR A 143 -40.61 14.07 -34.63
N SER A 144 -40.43 13.72 -33.36
CA SER A 144 -39.21 14.08 -32.64
C SER A 144 -38.10 13.20 -33.18
N ALA A 145 -37.26 13.75 -34.05
CA ALA A 145 -36.03 13.09 -34.47
C ALA A 145 -35.24 12.67 -33.21
N PRO A 146 -34.73 11.43 -33.12
CA PRO A 146 -33.81 11.09 -32.04
C PRO A 146 -32.60 12.02 -32.17
N THR A 147 -32.42 12.88 -31.17
CA THR A 147 -31.15 13.56 -30.98
C THR A 147 -30.19 12.48 -30.54
N THR A 148 -29.48 11.87 -31.49
CA THR A 148 -28.31 11.06 -31.18
C THR A 148 -27.31 12.01 -30.54
N THR A 149 -27.26 12.02 -29.21
CA THR A 149 -26.15 12.62 -28.48
C THR A 149 -24.91 11.88 -28.93
N VAL A 150 -24.15 12.47 -29.85
CA VAL A 150 -22.80 12.00 -30.16
C VAL A 150 -22.02 12.24 -28.88
N GLU A 151 -21.84 11.18 -28.09
CA GLU A 151 -21.02 11.19 -26.89
C GLU A 151 -19.61 11.60 -27.30
N ARG A 152 -19.25 12.84 -26.97
CA ARG A 152 -17.91 13.35 -27.27
C ARG A 152 -16.92 12.49 -26.49
N PRO A 153 -15.88 11.92 -27.13
CA PRO A 153 -14.89 11.15 -26.41
C PRO A 153 -14.30 11.95 -25.26
N LEU A 154 -14.19 11.34 -24.07
CA LEU A 154 -13.52 11.93 -22.91
C LEU A 154 -12.09 12.34 -23.30
N ALA A 155 -11.75 13.61 -23.03
CA ALA A 155 -10.41 14.11 -23.24
C ALA A 155 -9.45 13.41 -22.27
N VAL A 156 -8.33 12.90 -22.80
CA VAL A 156 -7.27 12.29 -22.01
C VAL A 156 -6.34 13.40 -21.53
N ALA A 157 -5.90 13.33 -20.28
CA ALA A 157 -4.94 14.28 -19.72
C ALA A 157 -3.64 14.32 -20.54
N SER A 158 -3.00 15.48 -20.58
CA SER A 158 -1.75 15.69 -21.29
C SER A 158 -0.59 15.01 -20.56
N LYS A 159 0.26 14.29 -21.31
CA LYS A 159 1.50 13.72 -20.76
C LYS A 159 2.46 14.85 -20.38
N VAL A 160 3.21 14.65 -19.31
CA VAL A 160 4.24 15.61 -18.86
C VAL A 160 5.31 15.71 -19.96
N PRO A 161 5.69 16.92 -20.40
CA PRO A 161 6.75 17.08 -21.39
C PRO A 161 8.05 16.47 -20.90
N HIS A 162 8.72 15.71 -21.77
CA HIS A 162 10.06 15.24 -21.48
C HIS A 162 11.03 16.43 -21.46
N ILE A 163 11.90 16.47 -20.45
CA ILE A 163 12.92 17.50 -20.32
C ILE A 163 14.18 17.01 -21.00
N ASP A 164 14.42 17.49 -22.22
CA ASP A 164 15.64 17.27 -22.97
C ASP A 164 16.46 18.56 -23.13
N GLY A 165 17.74 18.48 -22.74
CA GLY A 165 18.71 19.54 -22.99
C GLY A 165 18.64 20.76 -22.05
N SER A 166 19.59 21.66 -22.30
CA SER A 166 19.97 22.72 -21.36
C SER A 166 18.92 23.82 -21.19
N VAL A 167 18.09 24.11 -22.19
CA VAL A 167 17.12 25.22 -22.11
C VAL A 167 16.05 24.93 -21.06
N ALA A 168 15.41 23.75 -21.14
CA ALA A 168 14.40 23.33 -20.18
C ALA A 168 15.00 23.11 -18.79
N ALA A 169 16.21 22.53 -18.72
CA ALA A 169 16.93 22.36 -17.45
C ALA A 169 17.25 23.70 -16.77
N ASN A 170 17.68 24.73 -17.53
CA ASN A 170 17.92 26.08 -16.99
C ASN A 170 16.63 26.74 -16.51
N ALA A 171 15.51 26.56 -17.21
CA ALA A 171 14.22 27.08 -16.78
C ALA A 171 13.76 26.46 -15.45
N ALA A 172 13.94 25.13 -15.30
CA ALA A 172 13.67 24.44 -14.04
C ALA A 172 14.61 24.90 -12.92
N LEU A 173 15.90 25.12 -13.20
CA LEU A 173 16.86 25.60 -12.22
C LEU A 173 16.52 27.02 -11.74
N ALA A 174 16.21 27.93 -12.67
CA ALA A 174 15.79 29.28 -12.34
C ALA A 174 14.50 29.29 -11.49
N LYS A 175 13.60 28.33 -11.70
CA LYS A 175 12.39 28.17 -10.89
C LYS A 175 12.68 27.56 -9.52
N LEU A 176 13.62 26.61 -9.43
CA LEU A 176 14.10 26.05 -8.17
C LEU A 176 14.64 27.15 -7.25
N ASP A 177 15.40 28.11 -7.80
CA ASP A 177 15.96 29.25 -7.05
C ASP A 177 14.88 30.18 -6.44
N THR A 178 13.62 30.09 -6.90
CA THR A 178 12.50 30.85 -6.34
C THR A 178 11.78 30.14 -5.20
N LEU A 179 12.05 28.84 -4.99
CA LEU A 179 11.43 28.08 -3.92
C LEU A 179 12.05 28.47 -2.58
N ALA A 180 11.21 28.61 -1.55
CA ALA A 180 11.73 28.78 -0.20
C ALA A 180 12.54 27.55 0.21
N ILE A 181 13.62 27.77 0.96
CA ILE A 181 14.39 26.71 1.60
C ILE A 181 14.09 26.75 3.10
N ALA A 182 13.57 25.65 3.64
CA ALA A 182 13.26 25.52 5.06
C ALA A 182 13.33 24.06 5.52
N GLU A 183 13.46 23.87 6.84
CA GLU A 183 13.45 22.54 7.44
C GLU A 183 12.08 21.85 7.27
N PRO A 184 12.04 20.50 7.21
CA PRO A 184 10.80 19.76 7.18
C PRO A 184 9.96 19.98 8.44
N ALA A 185 8.68 20.29 8.28
CA ALA A 185 7.71 20.32 9.36
C ALA A 185 7.41 18.90 9.90
N PRO A 186 6.88 18.78 11.12
CA PRO A 186 6.41 17.51 11.66
C PRO A 186 5.28 16.90 10.82
N LEU A 187 5.19 15.57 10.79
CA LEU A 187 4.08 14.83 10.16
C LEU A 187 2.77 14.83 10.99
N ALA A 188 2.73 15.56 12.12
CA ALA A 188 1.53 15.63 12.95
C ALA A 188 0.34 16.15 12.12
N GLY A 189 -0.79 15.45 12.21
CA GLY A 189 -2.01 15.78 11.45
C GLY A 189 -2.02 15.31 10.00
N PHE A 190 -0.94 14.70 9.50
CA PHE A 190 -0.95 14.04 8.20
C PHE A 190 -1.72 12.72 8.27
N ASP A 191 -2.74 12.58 7.43
CA ASP A 191 -3.53 11.36 7.27
C ASP A 191 -3.53 10.95 5.80
N ASP A 192 -2.81 9.87 5.51
CA ASP A 192 -2.66 9.31 4.18
C ASP A 192 -3.97 8.66 3.69
N ALA A 193 -4.77 8.08 4.60
CA ALA A 193 -6.02 7.42 4.25
C ALA A 193 -7.07 8.42 3.74
N ARG A 194 -7.05 9.65 4.27
CA ARG A 194 -7.91 10.73 3.79
C ARG A 194 -7.61 11.17 2.36
N LEU A 195 -6.37 11.00 1.89
CA LEU A 195 -5.91 11.44 0.57
C LEU A 195 -5.64 10.28 -0.39
N SER A 196 -5.85 9.04 0.04
CA SER A 196 -5.64 7.84 -0.78
C SER A 196 -6.79 7.57 -1.75
N THR A 197 -7.99 8.10 -1.47
CA THR A 197 -9.15 7.97 -2.35
C THR A 197 -9.03 8.93 -3.53
N TRP A 198 -9.10 8.40 -4.74
CA TRP A 198 -9.09 9.19 -5.97
C TRP A 198 -10.37 9.99 -6.08
N SER A 199 -10.26 11.26 -6.46
CA SER A 199 -11.39 12.18 -6.51
C SER A 199 -11.45 12.87 -7.86
N ASP A 200 -12.64 12.93 -8.44
CA ASP A 200 -12.93 13.73 -9.64
C ASP A 200 -13.29 15.19 -9.29
N ASP A 201 -13.54 15.51 -8.01
CA ASP A 201 -13.93 16.86 -7.61
C ASP A 201 -12.72 17.80 -7.43
N VAL A 202 -12.02 18.03 -8.53
CA VAL A 202 -10.86 18.92 -8.62
C VAL A 202 -10.98 19.84 -9.84
N ALA A 203 -10.43 21.05 -9.74
CA ALA A 203 -10.52 22.08 -10.79
C ALA A 203 -9.25 22.13 -11.66
N VAL A 204 -8.74 20.96 -12.03
CA VAL A 204 -7.53 20.77 -12.85
C VAL A 204 -7.87 19.96 -14.09
N GLU A 205 -6.90 19.73 -14.98
CA GLU A 205 -7.09 18.88 -16.15
C GLU A 205 -7.68 17.52 -15.75
N SER A 206 -8.62 17.04 -16.54
CA SER A 206 -9.43 15.83 -16.27
C SER A 206 -10.30 15.85 -15.02
N GLY A 207 -10.31 16.92 -14.21
CA GLY A 207 -11.26 17.05 -13.11
C GLY A 207 -12.69 17.34 -13.57
N ARG A 208 -13.67 16.81 -12.84
CA ARG A 208 -15.11 16.89 -13.07
C ARG A 208 -15.52 16.37 -14.44
N ASN A 209 -14.86 15.30 -14.89
CA ASN A 209 -15.15 14.64 -16.16
C ASN A 209 -16.04 13.39 -15.99
N GLY A 210 -16.35 12.98 -14.76
CA GLY A 210 -17.13 11.79 -14.44
C GLY A 210 -16.31 10.52 -14.20
N CYS A 211 -14.99 10.58 -14.34
CA CYS A 211 -14.05 9.50 -14.12
C CYS A 211 -13.25 9.75 -12.84
N ASP A 212 -12.83 8.69 -12.14
CA ASP A 212 -11.86 8.90 -11.08
C ASP A 212 -10.48 9.24 -11.64
N THR A 213 -9.73 10.01 -10.86
CA THR A 213 -8.40 10.48 -11.27
C THR A 213 -7.44 9.32 -11.58
N ARG A 214 -7.56 8.14 -10.95
CA ARG A 214 -6.63 7.03 -11.22
C ARG A 214 -6.83 6.53 -12.63
N ASP A 215 -8.07 6.29 -13.03
CA ASP A 215 -8.41 5.84 -14.37
C ASP A 215 -8.02 6.87 -15.43
N ASP A 216 -8.13 8.18 -15.13
CA ASP A 216 -7.63 9.23 -16.03
C ASP A 216 -6.12 9.14 -16.27
N ILE A 217 -5.34 8.89 -15.22
CA ILE A 217 -3.89 8.73 -15.35
C ILE A 217 -3.52 7.42 -16.04
N LEU A 218 -4.25 6.33 -15.78
CA LEU A 218 -4.04 5.08 -16.50
C LEU A 218 -4.36 5.23 -18.00
N ARG A 219 -5.45 5.93 -18.35
CA ARG A 219 -5.79 6.25 -19.75
C ARG A 219 -4.73 7.10 -20.43
N ARG A 220 -4.11 8.02 -19.70
CA ARG A 220 -3.03 8.88 -20.21
C ARG A 220 -1.73 8.10 -20.43
N ASP A 221 -1.33 7.31 -19.46
CA ASP A 221 0.04 6.78 -19.39
C ASP A 221 0.19 5.39 -20.00
N LEU A 222 -0.91 4.62 -20.08
CA LEU A 222 -0.90 3.32 -20.72
C LEU A 222 -1.07 3.43 -22.23
N THR A 223 -0.46 2.50 -22.94
CA THR A 223 -0.72 2.20 -24.35
C THR A 223 -1.56 0.94 -24.46
N GLU A 224 -2.11 0.67 -25.65
CA GLU A 224 -2.97 -0.51 -25.88
C GLU A 224 -4.11 -0.62 -24.87
N VAL A 225 -4.70 0.53 -24.50
CA VAL A 225 -5.70 0.64 -23.45
C VAL A 225 -6.98 -0.07 -23.86
N VAL A 226 -7.46 -0.95 -22.99
CA VAL A 226 -8.76 -1.60 -23.09
C VAL A 226 -9.62 -1.11 -21.95
N LEU A 227 -10.80 -0.58 -22.26
CA LEU A 227 -11.73 -0.06 -21.27
C LEU A 227 -12.72 -1.14 -20.83
N VAL A 228 -13.30 -0.96 -19.64
CA VAL A 228 -14.44 -1.75 -19.17
C VAL A 228 -15.69 -1.31 -19.92
N SER A 229 -16.39 -2.26 -20.55
CA SER A 229 -17.65 -1.98 -21.24
C SER A 229 -18.71 -1.44 -20.27
N GLY A 230 -19.41 -0.38 -20.64
CA GLY A 230 -20.47 0.23 -19.81
C GLY A 230 -19.97 1.17 -18.72
N SER A 231 -18.65 1.45 -18.64
CA SER A 231 -18.07 2.39 -17.67
C SER A 231 -18.17 3.87 -18.05
N GLY A 232 -18.91 4.21 -19.11
CA GLY A 232 -18.90 5.57 -19.68
C GLY A 232 -17.53 5.98 -20.26
N GLY A 233 -16.66 5.00 -20.51
CA GLY A 233 -15.30 5.25 -20.99
C GLY A 233 -14.29 5.58 -19.89
N CYS A 234 -14.64 5.47 -18.61
CA CYS A 234 -13.72 5.78 -17.52
C CYS A 234 -12.78 4.61 -17.21
N SER A 235 -13.33 3.46 -16.83
CA SER A 235 -12.55 2.42 -16.18
C SER A 235 -11.63 1.67 -17.13
N VAL A 236 -10.34 1.61 -16.79
CA VAL A 236 -9.33 0.86 -17.54
C VAL A 236 -9.32 -0.60 -17.10
N ARG A 237 -9.53 -1.51 -18.06
CA ARG A 237 -9.44 -2.95 -17.85
C ARG A 237 -8.02 -3.47 -18.02
N SER A 238 -7.28 -3.00 -19.02
CA SER A 238 -5.89 -3.39 -19.25
C SER A 238 -5.13 -2.40 -20.12
N GLY A 239 -3.81 -2.50 -20.12
CA GLY A 239 -2.92 -1.75 -21.02
C GLY A 239 -1.45 -2.10 -20.79
N ARG A 240 -0.56 -1.48 -21.56
CA ARG A 240 0.89 -1.58 -21.43
C ARG A 240 1.48 -0.27 -20.91
N LEU A 241 2.27 -0.36 -19.84
CA LEU A 241 3.02 0.78 -19.31
C LEU A 241 4.47 0.67 -19.78
N GLU A 242 4.98 1.73 -20.41
CA GLU A 242 6.41 1.99 -20.48
C GLU A 242 6.77 2.80 -19.23
N ASP A 243 7.31 2.13 -18.21
CA ASP A 243 7.51 2.70 -16.88
C ASP A 243 8.66 3.72 -16.88
N PRO A 244 8.38 5.02 -16.73
CA PRO A 244 9.42 6.05 -16.77
C PRO A 244 10.39 5.96 -15.58
N TYR A 245 10.03 5.28 -14.49
CA TYR A 245 10.92 5.20 -13.33
C TYR A 245 11.99 4.11 -13.45
N SER A 246 11.73 3.09 -14.26
CA SER A 246 12.56 1.89 -14.33
C SER A 246 12.94 1.43 -15.73
N ASP A 247 12.44 2.09 -16.79
CA ASP A 247 12.63 1.70 -18.19
C ASP A 247 12.16 0.26 -18.48
N LYS A 248 11.14 -0.19 -17.73
CA LYS A 248 10.55 -1.51 -17.90
C LYS A 248 9.20 -1.39 -18.58
N THR A 249 8.91 -2.33 -19.46
CA THR A 249 7.54 -2.50 -19.95
C THR A 249 6.75 -3.43 -19.03
N LEU A 250 5.65 -2.92 -18.51
CA LEU A 250 4.75 -3.64 -17.61
C LEU A 250 3.37 -3.78 -18.24
N THR A 251 2.64 -4.82 -17.86
CA THR A 251 1.23 -4.98 -18.23
C THR A 251 0.38 -4.62 -17.03
N PHE A 252 -0.58 -3.73 -17.25
CA PHE A 252 -1.66 -3.46 -16.32
C PHE A 252 -2.87 -4.31 -16.72
N ALA A 253 -3.49 -4.96 -15.73
CA ALA A 253 -4.83 -5.50 -15.85
C ALA A 253 -5.56 -5.24 -14.53
N SER A 254 -6.86 -4.95 -14.60
CA SER A 254 -7.68 -4.64 -13.43
C SER A 254 -8.02 -5.87 -12.56
N ASP A 255 -7.57 -7.07 -12.96
CA ASP A 255 -7.66 -8.26 -12.11
C ASP A 255 -6.73 -8.14 -10.89
N ALA A 256 -7.12 -8.74 -9.77
CA ALA A 256 -6.43 -8.55 -8.48
C ALA A 256 -4.98 -9.10 -8.49
N ASP A 257 -4.70 -10.09 -9.33
CA ASP A 257 -3.38 -10.75 -9.38
C ASP A 257 -2.34 -9.98 -10.20
N VAL A 258 -2.76 -9.19 -11.21
CA VAL A 258 -1.84 -8.43 -12.09
C VAL A 258 -1.91 -6.91 -11.83
N SER A 259 -3.03 -6.38 -11.33
CA SER A 259 -3.20 -4.95 -11.02
C SER A 259 -2.15 -4.39 -10.05
N GLY A 260 -1.60 -5.24 -9.18
CA GLY A 260 -0.54 -4.88 -8.25
C GLY A 260 0.78 -4.48 -8.89
N ASN A 261 0.98 -4.66 -10.20
CA ASN A 261 2.26 -4.34 -10.85
C ASN A 261 2.38 -2.87 -11.29
N VAL A 262 1.27 -2.16 -11.48
CA VAL A 262 1.24 -0.76 -11.91
C VAL A 262 0.45 0.08 -10.91
N GLN A 263 1.06 1.17 -10.46
CA GLN A 263 0.52 2.11 -9.50
C GLN A 263 0.52 3.52 -10.07
N VAL A 264 -0.36 4.39 -9.58
CA VAL A 264 -0.30 5.83 -9.85
C VAL A 264 0.45 6.50 -8.70
N ASP A 265 1.69 6.89 -8.97
CA ASP A 265 2.54 7.63 -8.02
C ASP A 265 2.18 9.10 -7.98
N ARG A 266 2.42 9.71 -6.82
CA ARG A 266 2.45 11.16 -6.66
C ARG A 266 3.89 11.64 -6.72
N VAL A 267 4.28 12.29 -7.82
CA VAL A 267 5.68 12.65 -8.13
C VAL A 267 6.33 13.42 -6.98
N VAL A 268 5.60 14.38 -6.38
CA VAL A 268 5.84 14.87 -5.02
C VAL A 268 4.95 14.07 -4.07
N ALA A 269 5.56 13.24 -3.21
CA ALA A 269 4.84 12.42 -2.26
C ALA A 269 4.01 13.30 -1.29
N LEU A 270 2.81 12.86 -0.89
CA LEU A 270 1.94 13.68 -0.04
C LEU A 270 2.52 13.92 1.36
N ALA A 271 3.21 12.94 1.92
CA ALA A 271 3.91 13.10 3.19
C ALA A 271 5.03 14.14 3.07
N ASP A 272 5.80 14.10 1.98
CA ASP A 272 6.83 15.11 1.69
C ASP A 272 6.22 16.51 1.55
N ALA A 273 5.16 16.63 0.74
CA ALA A 273 4.45 17.88 0.56
C ALA A 273 3.90 18.43 1.88
N TRP A 274 3.35 17.58 2.75
CA TRP A 274 2.85 17.98 4.07
C TRP A 274 3.95 18.61 4.92
N GLN A 275 5.10 17.92 5.03
CA GLN A 275 6.25 18.43 5.75
C GLN A 275 6.82 19.70 5.12
N LYS A 276 6.53 19.96 3.84
CA LYS A 276 7.07 21.08 3.07
C LYS A 276 6.03 22.12 2.68
N GLY A 277 4.95 22.23 3.47
CA GLY A 277 4.02 23.35 3.42
C GLY A 277 2.58 23.01 3.05
N ALA A 278 2.29 21.78 2.66
CA ALA A 278 0.93 21.39 2.32
C ALA A 278 -0.01 21.41 3.53
N GLN A 279 0.51 21.40 4.77
CA GLN A 279 -0.27 21.64 5.99
C GLN A 279 -0.92 23.03 6.05
N GLN A 280 -0.46 23.99 5.25
CA GLN A 280 -1.03 25.34 5.14
C GLN A 280 -2.08 25.45 4.04
N LEU A 281 -2.26 24.40 3.24
CA LEU A 281 -3.27 24.37 2.20
C LEU A 281 -4.64 24.12 2.81
N ASP A 282 -5.65 24.80 2.29
CA ASP A 282 -7.03 24.43 2.54
C ASP A 282 -7.31 23.02 1.98
N GLU A 283 -8.38 22.40 2.48
CA GLU A 283 -8.73 21.01 2.16
C GLU A 283 -8.93 20.79 0.65
N GLN A 284 -9.46 21.78 -0.06
CA GLN A 284 -9.69 21.69 -1.50
C GLN A 284 -8.39 21.75 -2.29
N LYS A 285 -7.45 22.61 -1.92
CA LYS A 285 -6.11 22.65 -2.52
C LYS A 285 -5.32 21.38 -2.22
N LEU A 286 -5.46 20.82 -1.01
CA LEU A 286 -4.81 19.55 -0.66
C LEU A 286 -5.38 18.38 -1.48
N ARG A 287 -6.71 18.31 -1.65
CA ARG A 287 -7.35 17.37 -2.59
C ARG A 287 -6.85 17.57 -4.02
N THR A 288 -6.73 18.82 -4.45
CA THR A 288 -6.24 19.17 -5.79
C THR A 288 -4.80 18.68 -5.96
N LEU A 289 -3.89 18.97 -5.02
CA LEU A 289 -2.50 18.47 -5.05
C LEU A 289 -2.44 16.93 -5.12
N ALA A 290 -3.35 16.24 -4.45
CA ALA A 290 -3.42 14.78 -4.43
C ALA A 290 -3.97 14.16 -5.72
N ASN A 291 -4.66 14.94 -6.56
CA ASN A 291 -5.34 14.47 -7.77
C ASN A 291 -4.92 15.24 -9.05
N ASP A 292 -3.96 16.18 -8.97
CA ASP A 292 -3.50 16.95 -10.13
C ASP A 292 -2.69 16.05 -11.07
N PRO A 293 -3.07 15.88 -12.36
CA PRO A 293 -2.29 15.10 -13.31
C PRO A 293 -0.84 15.54 -13.45
N ARG A 294 -0.51 16.81 -13.14
CA ARG A 294 0.87 17.31 -13.08
C ARG A 294 1.67 16.69 -11.95
N ASN A 295 1.04 16.20 -10.89
CA ASN A 295 1.66 15.51 -9.77
C ASN A 295 1.49 13.99 -9.85
N LEU A 296 0.90 13.44 -10.91
CA LEU A 296 0.60 12.00 -11.01
C LEU A 296 1.35 11.33 -12.16
N GLN A 297 1.79 10.09 -11.95
CA GLN A 297 2.48 9.28 -12.96
C GLN A 297 2.17 7.79 -12.74
N ALA A 298 1.71 7.08 -13.77
CA ALA A 298 1.67 5.62 -13.72
C ALA A 298 3.10 5.05 -13.73
N VAL A 299 3.40 4.15 -12.80
CA VAL A 299 4.74 3.58 -12.56
C VAL A 299 4.65 2.12 -12.12
N GLY A 300 5.77 1.40 -12.17
CA GLY A 300 5.86 0.06 -11.60
C GLY A 300 5.78 0.04 -10.07
N ALA A 301 5.11 -0.96 -9.49
CA ALA A 301 4.91 -1.06 -8.05
C ALA A 301 6.22 -1.12 -7.25
N THR A 302 7.26 -1.78 -7.76
CA THR A 302 8.57 -1.79 -7.11
C THR A 302 9.16 -0.38 -6.99
N ALA A 303 9.06 0.45 -8.04
CA ALA A 303 9.57 1.81 -8.00
C ALA A 303 8.73 2.69 -7.06
N PHE A 304 7.40 2.52 -7.07
CA PHE A 304 6.47 3.17 -6.15
C PHE A 304 6.81 2.87 -4.67
N GLU A 305 7.02 1.61 -4.32
CA GLU A 305 7.40 1.17 -2.97
C GLU A 305 8.80 1.69 -2.57
N GLN A 306 9.75 1.67 -3.50
CA GLN A 306 11.10 2.19 -3.26
C GLN A 306 11.12 3.70 -3.08
N LYS A 307 10.26 4.45 -3.77
CA LYS A 307 10.10 5.89 -3.56
C LYS A 307 9.44 6.16 -2.21
N ALA A 308 8.30 5.54 -1.95
CA ALA A 308 7.49 5.74 -0.75
C ALA A 308 7.25 7.24 -0.46
N ARG A 309 7.68 7.72 0.70
CA ARG A 309 7.49 9.11 1.20
C ARG A 309 8.69 10.02 0.94
N ARG A 310 9.68 9.57 0.16
CA ARG A 310 10.97 10.25 0.02
C ARG A 310 10.89 11.43 -0.96
N ASP A 311 11.77 12.39 -0.73
CA ASP A 311 12.04 13.50 -1.66
C ASP A 311 13.18 13.18 -2.64
N ALA A 312 13.50 14.12 -3.54
CA ALA A 312 14.56 13.94 -4.53
C ALA A 312 15.98 13.80 -3.95
N SER A 313 16.20 14.16 -2.68
CA SER A 313 17.51 13.92 -2.03
C SER A 313 17.70 12.47 -1.60
N ALA A 314 16.59 11.79 -1.27
CA ALA A 314 16.60 10.44 -0.73
C ALA A 314 16.24 9.36 -1.77
N TRP A 315 15.57 9.72 -2.87
CA TRP A 315 15.24 8.79 -3.94
C TRP A 315 15.11 9.49 -5.30
N LEU A 316 15.68 8.86 -6.33
CA LEU A 316 15.52 9.24 -7.73
C LEU A 316 15.15 7.99 -8.55
N PRO A 317 14.45 8.15 -9.68
CA PRO A 317 14.23 7.09 -10.66
C PRO A 317 15.50 6.31 -10.99
N SER A 318 15.36 4.99 -11.14
CA SER A 318 16.47 4.12 -11.54
C SER A 318 16.85 4.33 -13.01
N ASP A 319 15.88 4.66 -13.86
CA ASP A 319 16.17 5.18 -15.19
C ASP A 319 16.72 6.60 -15.08
N SER A 320 17.99 6.78 -15.46
CA SER A 320 18.64 8.09 -15.48
C SER A 320 18.06 9.03 -16.53
N SER A 321 17.52 8.50 -17.64
CA SER A 321 16.97 9.32 -18.72
C SER A 321 15.77 10.15 -18.27
N TYR A 322 14.98 9.61 -17.34
CA TYR A 322 13.80 10.29 -16.81
C TYR A 322 14.10 11.28 -15.67
N ARG A 323 15.29 11.27 -15.07
CA ARG A 323 15.59 12.09 -13.87
C ARG A 323 15.43 13.58 -14.10
N CYS A 324 15.80 14.09 -15.28
CA CYS A 324 15.61 15.49 -15.65
C CYS A 324 14.13 15.90 -15.60
N THR A 325 13.28 15.05 -16.18
CA THR A 325 11.82 15.26 -16.19
C THR A 325 11.26 15.18 -14.78
N TYR A 326 11.66 14.16 -14.01
CA TYR A 326 11.22 13.95 -12.64
C TYR A 326 11.49 15.16 -11.73
N VAL A 327 12.72 15.67 -11.70
CA VAL A 327 13.07 16.78 -10.79
C VAL A 327 12.50 18.12 -11.26
N ALA A 328 12.41 18.38 -12.57
CA ALA A 328 11.78 19.57 -13.10
C ALA A 328 10.27 19.60 -12.78
N GLN A 329 9.60 18.45 -12.92
CA GLN A 329 8.20 18.29 -12.56
C GLN A 329 7.98 18.56 -11.06
N GLN A 330 8.86 18.05 -10.18
CA GLN A 330 8.80 18.37 -8.75
C GLN A 330 8.92 19.88 -8.47
N VAL A 331 9.85 20.57 -9.14
CA VAL A 331 10.00 22.04 -9.02
C VAL A 331 8.72 22.75 -9.46
N ASP A 332 8.11 22.31 -10.56
CA ASP A 332 6.86 22.89 -11.07
C ASP A 332 5.71 22.74 -10.07
N ILE A 333 5.54 21.54 -9.52
CA ILE A 333 4.50 21.25 -8.51
C ILE A 333 4.77 22.06 -7.24
N LYS A 334 5.99 22.04 -6.71
CA LYS A 334 6.31 22.75 -5.47
C LYS A 334 6.12 24.26 -5.62
N SER A 335 6.47 24.82 -6.77
CA SER A 335 6.17 26.22 -7.08
C SER A 335 4.67 26.50 -7.15
N LEU A 336 3.90 25.67 -7.87
CA LEU A 336 2.46 25.85 -8.06
C LEU A 336 1.69 25.83 -6.72
N TYR A 337 2.06 24.93 -5.82
CA TYR A 337 1.41 24.75 -4.52
C TYR A 337 2.09 25.52 -3.38
N ARG A 338 3.09 26.35 -3.69
CA ARG A 338 3.91 27.12 -2.72
C ARG A 338 4.51 26.26 -1.61
N LEU A 339 5.00 25.09 -2.00
CA LEU A 339 5.75 24.19 -1.13
C LEU A 339 7.23 24.62 -1.12
N TRP A 340 7.90 24.44 0.02
CA TRP A 340 9.34 24.65 0.12
C TRP A 340 10.13 23.38 -0.19
N VAL A 341 11.45 23.52 -0.25
CA VAL A 341 12.41 22.41 -0.32
C VAL A 341 13.32 22.45 0.91
N SER A 342 13.88 21.31 1.30
CA SER A 342 15.02 21.31 2.24
C SER A 342 16.29 21.68 1.48
N GLN A 343 17.34 22.09 2.19
CA GLN A 343 18.63 22.37 1.52
C GLN A 343 19.15 21.13 0.78
N GLY A 344 19.04 19.95 1.38
CA GLY A 344 19.47 18.69 0.76
C GLY A 344 18.68 18.34 -0.50
N GLU A 345 17.37 18.60 -0.51
CA GLU A 345 16.53 18.41 -1.69
C GLU A 345 16.87 19.43 -2.79
N HIS A 346 17.02 20.70 -2.44
CA HIS A 346 17.43 21.74 -3.37
C HIS A 346 18.74 21.36 -4.08
N ASP A 347 19.76 20.98 -3.32
CA ASP A 347 21.07 20.62 -3.86
C ASP A 347 21.01 19.36 -4.73
N ALA A 348 20.15 18.40 -4.38
CA ALA A 348 19.93 17.19 -5.18
C ALA A 348 19.26 17.50 -6.53
N ILE A 349 18.20 18.32 -6.51
CA ILE A 349 17.52 18.77 -7.74
C ILE A 349 18.50 19.56 -8.61
N ALA A 350 19.24 20.51 -8.02
CA ALA A 350 20.21 21.33 -8.75
C ALA A 350 21.28 20.45 -9.42
N ARG A 351 21.86 19.47 -8.71
CA ARG A 351 22.83 18.54 -9.32
C ARG A 351 22.25 17.80 -10.52
N VAL A 352 21.05 17.23 -10.40
CA VAL A 352 20.40 16.52 -11.51
C VAL A 352 20.19 17.48 -12.69
N LEU A 353 19.66 18.68 -12.46
CA LEU A 353 19.49 19.68 -13.51
C LEU A 353 20.82 20.09 -14.18
N GLY A 354 21.91 20.13 -13.42
CA GLY A 354 23.27 20.33 -13.94
C GLY A 354 23.70 19.21 -14.89
N GLU A 355 23.39 17.95 -14.56
CA GLU A 355 23.62 16.79 -15.44
C GLU A 355 22.78 16.87 -16.73
N CYS A 356 21.62 17.54 -16.66
CA CYS A 356 20.76 17.84 -17.82
C CYS A 356 21.24 19.03 -18.66
N GLY A 357 22.37 19.66 -18.29
CA GLY A 357 22.97 20.78 -19.00
C GLY A 357 22.57 22.16 -18.50
N ALA A 358 21.92 22.27 -17.33
CA ALA A 358 21.73 23.57 -16.68
C ALA A 358 23.08 24.16 -16.25
N THR A 359 23.23 25.48 -16.36
CA THR A 359 24.41 26.18 -15.86
C THR A 359 24.21 26.50 -14.39
N LEU A 360 24.84 25.71 -13.53
CA LEU A 360 24.79 25.96 -12.10
C LEU A 360 25.49 27.29 -11.76
N PRO A 361 24.93 28.08 -10.83
CA PRO A 361 25.64 29.25 -10.32
C PRO A 361 26.99 28.79 -9.74
N PRO A 362 28.04 29.61 -9.89
CA PRO A 362 29.33 29.28 -9.29
C PRO A 362 29.14 29.09 -7.78
N PRO A 363 29.82 28.09 -7.18
CA PRO A 363 29.74 27.92 -5.74
C PRO A 363 30.07 29.25 -5.05
N PRO A 364 29.36 29.62 -3.97
CA PRO A 364 29.70 30.82 -3.24
C PRO A 364 31.19 30.75 -2.90
N SER A 365 31.93 31.80 -3.28
CA SER A 365 33.34 31.90 -2.89
C SER A 365 33.41 31.65 -1.39
N PRO A 366 34.37 30.85 -0.89
CA PRO A 366 34.47 30.62 0.54
C PRO A 366 34.44 31.98 1.22
N VAL A 367 33.39 32.22 2.01
CA VAL A 367 33.35 33.39 2.86
C VAL A 367 34.53 33.20 3.78
N VAL A 368 35.63 33.89 3.48
CA VAL A 368 36.70 34.07 4.43
C VAL A 368 36.05 34.90 5.52
N GLU A 369 35.45 34.23 6.51
CA GLU A 369 35.14 34.88 7.77
C GLU A 369 36.44 35.57 8.18
N PRO A 370 36.44 36.89 8.44
CA PRO A 370 37.64 37.56 8.89
C PRO A 370 38.05 36.85 10.18
N THR A 371 39.09 36.02 10.05
CA THR A 371 39.77 35.43 11.18
C THR A 371 40.40 36.61 11.88
N THR A 372 39.67 37.17 12.85
CA THR A 372 40.22 38.17 13.74
C THR A 372 41.28 37.41 14.51
N THR A 373 42.53 37.51 14.06
CA THR A 373 43.69 37.05 14.79
C THR A 373 43.67 37.78 16.12
N ILE A 374 43.15 37.12 17.16
CA ILE A 374 43.37 37.58 18.53
C ILE A 374 44.87 37.49 18.74
N ALA A 375 45.53 38.65 18.76
CA ALA A 375 46.93 38.76 19.11
C ALA A 375 47.15 38.06 20.47
N PRO A 376 48.23 37.29 20.65
CA PRO A 376 48.53 36.65 21.92
C PRO A 376 48.61 37.72 23.03
N PRO A 377 48.01 37.48 24.21
CA PRO A 377 48.03 38.45 25.29
C PRO A 377 49.48 38.73 25.73
N PRO A 378 49.83 39.98 26.07
CA PRO A 378 51.16 40.32 26.54
C PRO A 378 51.47 39.62 27.88
N PRO A 379 52.75 39.28 28.17
CA PRO A 379 53.12 38.60 29.40
C PRO A 379 52.89 39.49 30.62
N THR A 380 52.18 38.95 31.61
CA THR A 380 51.85 39.59 32.90
C THR A 380 53.13 39.88 33.71
N PRO A 381 53.35 41.09 34.23
CA PRO A 381 54.47 41.35 35.14
C PRO A 381 54.20 40.69 36.50
N THR A 382 55.17 39.91 36.97
CA THR A 382 55.21 39.33 38.31
C THR A 382 55.59 40.42 39.32
N ASN A 383 54.64 40.83 40.17
CA ASN A 383 54.93 41.61 41.36
C ASN A 383 54.95 40.72 42.63
N PRO A 384 55.84 41.01 43.60
CA PRO A 384 56.02 40.21 44.81
C PRO A 384 54.87 40.38 45.82
N PRO A 385 54.71 39.46 46.80
CA PRO A 385 53.57 39.47 47.70
C PRO A 385 53.73 40.56 48.75
N VAL A 386 52.86 41.57 48.70
CA VAL A 386 52.66 42.53 49.79
C VAL A 386 51.51 42.04 50.65
N GLN A 387 51.79 41.81 51.92
CA GLN A 387 50.80 41.55 52.97
C GLN A 387 49.90 42.79 53.11
N GLN A 388 48.59 42.63 52.90
CA GLN A 388 47.60 43.63 53.30
C GLN A 388 46.47 42.97 54.11
N GLU A 389 46.50 43.36 55.38
CA GLU A 389 45.48 43.37 56.42
C GLU A 389 44.03 43.11 55.97
N LEU A 390 43.45 42.05 56.56
CA LEU A 390 42.03 41.68 56.47
C LEU A 390 41.15 42.73 57.14
N THR A 391 40.82 43.79 56.40
CA THR A 391 39.60 44.56 56.70
C THR A 391 38.45 43.88 55.96
N ARG A 392 37.52 43.34 56.74
CA ARG A 392 36.30 42.64 56.32
C ARG A 392 35.50 43.49 55.30
N VAL A 393 35.57 43.12 54.03
CA VAL A 393 34.60 43.53 53.00
C VAL A 393 33.44 42.53 53.02
N ALA A 394 32.20 43.05 53.07
CA ALA A 394 30.98 42.26 53.03
C ALA A 394 30.91 41.41 51.74
N PRO A 395 30.32 40.20 51.77
CA PRO A 395 30.21 39.38 50.58
C PRO A 395 29.36 40.08 49.52
N ILE A 396 29.94 40.29 48.33
CA ILE A 396 29.20 40.67 47.14
C ILE A 396 28.31 39.49 46.77
N ALA A 397 27.00 39.73 46.75
CA ALA A 397 26.00 38.75 46.37
C ALA A 397 26.24 38.27 44.93
N PRO A 398 26.02 36.97 44.63
CA PRO A 398 26.15 36.45 43.28
C PRO A 398 25.16 37.12 42.33
N ALA A 399 25.58 37.35 41.09
CA ALA A 399 24.71 37.83 40.02
C ALA A 399 23.46 36.95 39.92
N PRO A 400 22.27 37.53 39.70
CA PRO A 400 21.04 36.75 39.61
C PRO A 400 21.11 35.84 38.39
N VAL A 401 21.04 34.53 38.65
CA VAL A 401 20.77 33.51 37.64
C VAL A 401 19.43 33.86 36.97
N PRO A 402 19.29 33.77 35.63
CA PRO A 402 17.99 33.93 35.00
C PRO A 402 17.06 32.86 35.58
N VAL A 403 16.07 33.30 36.35
CA VAL A 403 15.03 32.44 36.90
C VAL A 403 14.23 31.92 35.71
N ALA A 404 14.23 30.60 35.51
CA ALA A 404 13.36 29.96 34.54
C ALA A 404 11.91 30.44 34.79
N PRO A 405 11.12 30.73 33.74
CA PRO A 405 9.73 31.13 33.91
C PRO A 405 9.01 30.05 34.75
N PRO A 406 8.11 30.46 35.66
CA PRO A 406 7.38 29.50 36.48
C PRO A 406 6.64 28.51 35.57
N PRO A 407 6.57 27.23 35.93
CA PRO A 407 5.77 26.28 35.20
C PRO A 407 4.33 26.82 35.10
N PRO A 408 3.65 26.61 33.97
CA PRO A 408 2.26 27.03 33.82
C PRO A 408 1.45 26.44 34.98
N PRO A 409 0.43 27.18 35.48
CA PRO A 409 -0.42 26.67 36.55
C PRO A 409 -0.96 25.30 36.15
N PRO A 410 -1.01 24.33 37.08
CA PRO A 410 -1.63 23.04 36.79
C PRO A 410 -3.04 23.33 36.28
N LEU A 411 -3.38 22.69 35.16
CA LEU A 411 -4.73 22.78 34.59
C LEU A 411 -5.75 22.54 35.71
N PRO A 412 -6.83 23.34 35.78
CA PRO A 412 -7.87 23.13 36.76
C PRO A 412 -8.29 21.66 36.70
N ALA A 413 -8.38 21.02 37.87
CA ALA A 413 -8.83 19.64 37.95
C ALA A 413 -10.16 19.53 37.17
N PRO A 414 -10.31 18.52 36.31
CA PRO A 414 -11.57 18.32 35.61
C PRO A 414 -12.69 18.31 36.65
N ALA A 415 -13.76 19.04 36.36
CA ALA A 415 -14.95 19.06 37.22
C ALA A 415 -15.32 17.60 37.57
N PRO A 416 -15.69 17.32 38.83
CA PRO A 416 -16.13 15.99 39.21
C PRO A 416 -17.20 15.56 38.22
N ALA A 417 -16.98 14.39 37.60
CA ALA A 417 -17.92 13.83 36.66
C ALA A 417 -19.33 13.86 37.30
N PRO A 418 -20.38 14.24 36.54
CA PRO A 418 -21.74 14.10 37.04
C PRO A 418 -21.92 12.70 37.59
N ALA A 419 -22.60 12.59 38.74
CA ALA A 419 -22.89 11.30 39.35
C ALA A 419 -23.46 10.36 38.26
N PRO A 420 -22.97 9.12 38.16
CA PRO A 420 -23.47 8.21 37.15
C PRO A 420 -24.98 8.07 37.33
N ASP A 421 -25.70 8.25 36.23
CA ASP A 421 -27.11 7.91 36.16
C ASP A 421 -27.31 6.46 36.64
N PRO A 422 -28.43 6.14 37.31
CA PRO A 422 -28.67 4.80 37.81
C PRO A 422 -28.53 3.78 36.68
N GLU A 423 -27.69 2.77 36.95
CA GLU A 423 -27.34 1.67 36.06
C GLU A 423 -28.59 1.06 35.40
N PRO A 424 -28.74 1.15 34.07
CA PRO A 424 -29.70 0.32 33.36
C PRO A 424 -29.09 -1.06 33.21
N GLU A 425 -29.72 -2.04 33.85
CA GLU A 425 -29.36 -3.44 33.69
C GLU A 425 -29.53 -3.87 32.23
N GLY A 426 -28.41 -4.14 31.53
CA GLY A 426 -28.48 -4.86 30.26
C GLY A 426 -27.25 -4.77 29.35
N GLY A 427 -26.36 -5.76 29.45
CA GLY A 427 -25.65 -6.32 28.29
C GLY A 427 -24.30 -5.71 27.92
N TYR A 428 -23.24 -6.51 28.09
CA TYR A 428 -21.89 -6.27 27.59
C TYR A 428 -21.85 -5.97 26.07
N GLY A 429 -21.10 -4.93 25.69
CA GLY A 429 -20.63 -4.71 24.32
C GLY A 429 -21.14 -3.40 23.71
N CYS A 430 -20.24 -2.45 23.49
CA CYS A 430 -20.39 -1.25 22.66
C CYS A 430 -21.21 -0.04 23.16
N GLY A 431 -22.03 -0.17 24.21
CA GLY A 431 -22.81 0.95 24.77
C GLY A 431 -24.08 1.28 23.96
N GLU A 432 -24.94 2.15 24.51
CA GLU A 432 -26.25 2.45 23.90
C GLU A 432 -26.12 3.07 22.50
N GLY A 433 -26.93 2.58 21.55
CA GLY A 433 -26.92 3.04 20.16
C GLY A 433 -25.88 2.35 19.27
N TYR A 434 -25.17 1.34 19.79
CA TYR A 434 -24.19 0.56 19.04
C TYR A 434 -24.45 -0.95 19.23
N TYR A 435 -24.06 -1.73 18.23
CA TYR A 435 -24.02 -3.19 18.31
C TYR A 435 -22.62 -3.69 17.94
N GLU A 436 -22.19 -4.79 18.54
CA GLU A 436 -20.95 -5.45 18.14
C GLU A 436 -21.21 -6.34 16.91
N ASN A 437 -20.46 -6.13 15.84
CA ASN A 437 -20.54 -6.99 14.67
C ASN A 437 -19.73 -8.28 14.87
N SER A 438 -19.85 -9.24 13.94
CA SER A 438 -19.13 -10.53 14.02
C SER A 438 -17.60 -10.42 13.96
N ALA A 439 -17.05 -9.25 13.65
CA ALA A 439 -15.63 -8.95 13.67
C ALA A 439 -15.16 -8.32 15.01
N GLY A 440 -16.08 -8.14 15.97
CA GLY A 440 -15.81 -7.51 17.26
C GLY A 440 -15.82 -5.99 17.24
N ASN A 441 -16.26 -5.37 16.14
CA ASN A 441 -16.30 -3.91 16.01
C ASN A 441 -17.65 -3.36 16.48
N CYS A 442 -17.61 -2.26 17.23
CA CYS A 442 -18.79 -1.52 17.64
C CYS A 442 -19.30 -0.64 16.50
N ILE A 443 -20.48 -0.96 15.98
CA ILE A 443 -21.12 -0.29 14.85
C ILE A 443 -22.36 0.44 15.34
N PRO A 444 -22.59 1.71 14.96
CA PRO A 444 -23.83 2.40 15.30
C PRO A 444 -25.05 1.66 14.72
N VAL A 445 -26.13 1.59 15.48
CA VAL A 445 -27.41 1.05 14.98
C VAL A 445 -27.93 1.94 13.84
N PRO A 446 -28.67 1.39 12.86
CA PRO A 446 -29.20 2.19 11.76
C PRO A 446 -30.03 3.38 12.25
N GLY A 447 -29.78 4.55 11.67
CA GLY A 447 -30.34 5.82 12.12
C GLY A 447 -30.81 6.71 10.98
N SER A 448 -31.18 7.96 11.29
CA SER A 448 -31.68 8.92 10.28
C SER A 448 -30.58 9.71 9.56
N SER A 449 -29.33 9.60 10.01
CA SER A 449 -28.21 10.40 9.46
C SER A 449 -27.51 9.68 8.30
N PRO A 450 -27.42 10.28 7.10
CA PRO A 450 -26.70 9.70 5.98
C PRO A 450 -25.17 9.77 6.13
N THR A 451 -24.67 10.64 7.02
CA THR A 451 -23.24 10.93 7.15
C THR A 451 -22.50 9.71 7.70
N GLY A 452 -21.59 9.15 6.89
CA GLY A 452 -20.78 7.98 7.25
C GLY A 452 -21.49 6.63 7.08
N ALA A 453 -22.72 6.62 6.55
CA ALA A 453 -23.45 5.40 6.28
C ALA A 453 -22.83 4.62 5.12
N SER A 454 -22.75 3.30 5.27
CA SER A 454 -22.32 2.37 4.22
C SER A 454 -23.49 1.83 3.40
N ALA A 455 -24.72 1.99 3.88
CA ALA A 455 -25.93 1.58 3.18
C ALA A 455 -27.15 2.39 3.58
N ARG A 456 -28.14 2.51 2.68
CA ARG A 456 -29.52 2.89 3.00
C ARG A 456 -30.40 1.65 3.08
N CYS A 457 -31.20 1.54 4.12
CA CYS A 457 -32.17 0.48 4.33
C CYS A 457 -33.50 0.82 3.62
N ASN A 458 -34.33 -0.20 3.39
CA ASN A 458 -35.63 -0.03 2.70
C ASN A 458 -36.65 0.79 3.49
N ASP A 459 -36.54 0.85 4.82
CA ASP A 459 -37.36 1.72 5.66
C ASP A 459 -36.89 3.19 5.69
N GLY A 460 -35.84 3.53 4.95
CA GLY A 460 -35.27 4.88 4.86
C GLY A 460 -34.21 5.20 5.92
N SER A 461 -33.92 4.26 6.84
CA SER A 461 -32.79 4.39 7.77
C SER A 461 -31.45 4.15 7.08
N TYR A 462 -30.37 4.60 7.70
CA TYR A 462 -29.01 4.53 7.19
C TYR A 462 -28.18 3.62 8.10
N SER A 463 -27.56 2.60 7.52
CA SER A 463 -26.70 1.64 8.23
C SER A 463 -25.22 1.99 8.07
N TYR A 464 -24.44 1.71 9.11
CA TYR A 464 -23.00 1.93 9.19
C TYR A 464 -22.21 0.62 9.17
N SER A 465 -22.86 -0.47 8.76
CA SER A 465 -22.28 -1.81 8.75
C SER A 465 -21.12 -1.94 7.75
N GLN A 466 -20.03 -2.56 8.18
CA GLN A 466 -18.84 -2.77 7.35
C GLN A 466 -18.96 -3.98 6.39
N SER A 467 -20.09 -4.72 6.41
CA SER A 467 -20.28 -5.89 5.55
C SER A 467 -21.66 -5.93 4.92
N ARG A 468 -21.81 -6.46 3.70
CA ARG A 468 -23.12 -6.58 3.03
C ARG A 468 -24.04 -7.64 3.63
N ARG A 469 -23.46 -8.65 4.29
CA ARG A 469 -24.21 -9.79 4.82
C ARG A 469 -24.88 -9.42 6.16
N GLY A 470 -26.21 -9.40 6.18
CA GLY A 470 -27.00 -9.11 7.38
C GLY A 470 -27.29 -7.62 7.63
N THR A 471 -26.78 -6.72 6.79
CA THR A 471 -27.04 -5.29 6.89
C THR A 471 -28.50 -4.97 6.60
N CYS A 472 -29.07 -4.03 7.36
CA CYS A 472 -30.48 -3.66 7.32
C CYS A 472 -31.45 -4.84 7.57
N SER A 473 -31.02 -5.94 8.20
CA SER A 473 -31.86 -7.13 8.42
C SER A 473 -33.12 -6.84 9.25
N GLY A 474 -33.05 -5.92 10.22
CA GLY A 474 -34.21 -5.42 10.98
C GLY A 474 -34.98 -4.26 10.32
N HIS A 475 -34.49 -3.75 9.18
CA HIS A 475 -34.93 -2.52 8.52
C HIS A 475 -35.40 -2.76 7.07
N GLY A 476 -35.87 -3.99 6.80
CA GLY A 476 -36.42 -4.37 5.50
C GLY A 476 -35.38 -4.71 4.42
N GLY A 477 -34.11 -4.87 4.79
CA GLY A 477 -33.01 -5.14 3.85
C GLY A 477 -32.40 -3.87 3.25
N VAL A 478 -31.30 -4.06 2.52
CA VAL A 478 -30.54 -2.95 1.90
C VAL A 478 -31.28 -2.46 0.66
N ALA A 479 -31.60 -1.16 0.63
CA ALA A 479 -32.14 -0.47 -0.54
C ALA A 479 -31.01 -0.04 -1.49
N GLU A 480 -29.92 0.47 -0.91
CA GLU A 480 -28.78 1.02 -1.66
C GLU A 480 -27.52 0.83 -0.82
N TRP A 481 -26.42 0.40 -1.47
CA TRP A 481 -25.13 0.23 -0.82
C TRP A 481 -24.14 1.23 -1.43
N TYR A 482 -23.43 1.97 -0.58
CA TYR A 482 -22.50 3.01 -1.00
C TYR A 482 -21.06 2.53 -1.16
#